data_AF-A0A0F7VP61-F1
#
_entry.id   AF-A0A0F7VP61-F1
#
_cell.length_a   1.000
_cell.length_b   1.000
_cell.length_c   1.000
_cell.angle_alpha   90.00
_cell.angle_beta   90.00
_cell.angle_gamma   90.00
#
_symmetry.space_group_name_H-M   'P 1'
#
loop_
_entity.id
_entity.type
_entity.pdbx_description
1 polymer ?
#
loop_
_entity_poly.entity_id
_entity_poly.type
_entity_poly.pdbx_seq_one_letter_code
_entity_poly.pdbx_strand_id
1 'polypeptide(L)'
;MPSTVHRVLTRYGLARLAHLDRATGRAIRRYERDRPGELVHVDIKKLGNIPNGGGHKVLGRAAGRKNRTNAGYSYLHTAVDDHSRLAYSEIHTDEKKETATAFWKRAHAYFTECGITVERVLTDNGSCYRSRGWRDALAAAGITHKRTRPYRPQTNGKVERFNRTLLDEWAYARPYRSETERREAFPQWLHSYNHHRGHTALKGQPPASRVPNLTGQYS
;
A
#
# COMPACT_ATOMS: atom_id res chain seq x y z
N MET A 1 -36.86 -2.75 3.32
CA MET A 1 -37.21 -4.17 3.49
C MET A 1 -35.97 -5.03 3.24
N PRO A 2 -35.53 -5.88 4.19
CA PRO A 2 -34.42 -6.79 3.93
C PRO A 2 -34.82 -7.88 2.92
N SER A 3 -33.94 -8.20 1.97
CA SER A 3 -34.23 -9.19 0.91
C SER A 3 -34.41 -10.60 1.48
N THR A 4 -35.15 -11.46 0.76
CA THR A 4 -35.37 -12.88 1.10
C THR A 4 -34.06 -13.61 1.40
N VAL A 5 -33.00 -13.29 0.64
CA VAL A 5 -31.64 -13.82 0.85
C VAL A 5 -31.07 -13.42 2.21
N HIS A 6 -31.24 -12.17 2.65
CA HIS A 6 -30.75 -11.73 3.96
C HIS A 6 -31.42 -12.49 5.11
N ARG A 7 -32.74 -12.70 5.02
CA ARG A 7 -33.52 -13.44 6.02
C ARG A 7 -33.12 -14.92 6.11
N VAL A 8 -32.83 -15.54 4.96
CA VAL A 8 -32.33 -16.93 4.92
C VAL A 8 -30.93 -17.02 5.54
N LEU A 9 -30.00 -16.14 5.17
CA LEU A 9 -28.64 -16.15 5.75
C LEU A 9 -28.66 -15.97 7.28
N THR A 10 -29.48 -15.06 7.79
CA THR A 10 -29.65 -14.85 9.24
C THR A 10 -30.24 -16.09 9.94
N ARG A 11 -31.24 -16.76 9.34
CA ARG A 11 -31.86 -17.97 9.89
C ARG A 11 -30.85 -19.11 10.09
N TYR A 12 -29.88 -19.23 9.20
CA TYR A 12 -28.85 -20.27 9.25
C TYR A 12 -27.54 -19.81 9.93
N GLY A 13 -27.54 -18.63 10.57
CA GLY A 13 -26.34 -18.11 11.27
C GLY A 13 -25.16 -17.78 10.35
N LEU A 14 -25.40 -17.64 9.05
CA LEU A 14 -24.34 -17.40 8.06
C LEU A 14 -24.06 -15.90 7.93
N ALA A 15 -22.78 -15.53 8.00
CA ALA A 15 -22.38 -14.15 7.76
C ALA A 15 -22.62 -13.75 6.29
N ARG A 16 -22.86 -12.45 6.05
CA ARG A 16 -23.00 -11.92 4.69
C ARG A 16 -21.74 -12.26 3.87
N LEU A 17 -21.89 -12.58 2.58
CA LEU A 17 -20.76 -12.90 1.69
C LEU A 17 -19.68 -11.80 1.68
N ALA A 18 -20.07 -10.53 1.83
CA ALA A 18 -19.12 -9.41 1.96
C ALA A 18 -18.25 -9.46 3.23
N HIS A 19 -18.68 -10.20 4.24
CA HIS A 19 -17.97 -10.42 5.50
C HIS A 19 -17.24 -11.77 5.53
N LEU A 20 -17.38 -12.58 4.47
CA LEU A 20 -16.70 -13.84 4.31
C LEU A 20 -15.55 -13.70 3.33
N ASP A 21 -14.43 -14.32 3.63
CA ASP A 21 -13.38 -14.52 2.64
C ASP A 21 -13.88 -15.48 1.56
N ARG A 22 -13.83 -15.06 0.29
CA ARG A 22 -14.40 -15.84 -0.82
C ARG A 22 -13.66 -17.16 -1.08
N ALA A 23 -12.39 -17.24 -0.71
CA ALA A 23 -11.58 -18.44 -0.91
C ALA A 23 -11.81 -19.50 0.20
N THR A 24 -12.12 -19.06 1.43
CA THR A 24 -12.19 -19.96 2.60
C THR A 24 -13.56 -20.01 3.27
N GLY A 25 -14.51 -19.16 2.88
CA GLY A 25 -15.85 -19.08 3.48
C GLY A 25 -15.87 -18.62 4.94
N ARG A 26 -14.73 -18.16 5.49
CA ARG A 26 -14.59 -17.75 6.89
C ARG A 26 -14.81 -16.26 7.07
N ALA A 27 -15.34 -15.87 8.24
CA ALA A 27 -15.49 -14.46 8.58
C ALA A 27 -14.15 -13.72 8.51
N ILE A 28 -14.11 -12.59 7.79
CA ILE A 28 -12.93 -11.74 7.67
C ILE A 28 -12.69 -11.06 9.03
N ARG A 29 -11.79 -11.62 9.83
CA ARG A 29 -11.28 -10.97 11.04
C ARG A 29 -10.22 -9.96 10.65
N ARG A 30 -10.62 -8.69 10.59
CA ARG A 30 -9.68 -7.58 10.41
C ARG A 30 -9.02 -7.32 11.76
N TYR A 31 -7.70 -7.44 11.82
CA TYR A 31 -6.94 -7.02 12.99
C TYR A 31 -6.33 -5.64 12.74
N GLU A 32 -5.99 -4.98 13.83
CA GLU A 32 -5.23 -3.75 13.91
C GLU A 32 -4.34 -3.90 15.15
N ARG A 33 -3.09 -3.44 15.04
CA ARG A 33 -2.16 -3.34 16.16
C ARG A 33 -2.55 -2.20 17.09
N ASP A 34 -2.08 -2.28 18.33
CA ASP A 34 -2.52 -1.37 19.39
C ASP A 34 -1.77 -0.03 19.34
N ARG A 35 -0.54 -0.02 18.79
CA ARG A 35 0.26 1.21 18.63
C ARG A 35 1.03 1.27 17.30
N PRO A 36 1.42 2.48 16.85
CA PRO A 36 2.32 2.64 15.71
C PRO A 36 3.62 1.85 15.88
N GLY A 37 4.11 1.27 14.79
CA GLY A 37 5.41 0.61 14.72
C GLY A 37 5.40 -0.89 15.07
N GLU A 38 4.34 -1.41 15.71
CA GLU A 38 4.27 -2.84 16.04
C GLU A 38 4.31 -3.76 14.81
N LEU A 39 3.81 -3.25 13.68
CA LEU A 39 3.81 -3.95 12.40
C LEU A 39 3.73 -2.95 11.25
N VAL A 40 4.73 -2.99 10.35
CA VAL A 40 4.73 -2.26 9.08
C VAL A 40 4.54 -3.25 7.94
N HIS A 41 3.60 -2.96 7.05
CA HIS A 41 3.30 -3.73 5.86
C HIS A 41 4.10 -3.19 4.68
N VAL A 42 4.85 -4.05 3.99
CA VAL A 42 5.66 -3.65 2.84
C VAL A 42 5.26 -4.46 1.60
N ASP A 43 5.14 -3.77 0.47
CA ASP A 43 4.77 -4.36 -0.83
C ASP A 43 5.34 -3.56 -2.01
N ILE A 44 5.48 -4.21 -3.16
CA ILE A 44 5.84 -3.57 -4.43
C ILE A 44 4.66 -3.65 -5.39
N LYS A 45 4.17 -2.48 -5.82
CA LYS A 45 3.14 -2.39 -6.86
C LYS A 45 3.75 -2.04 -8.21
N LYS A 46 3.68 -2.99 -9.16
CA LYS A 46 4.04 -2.76 -10.57
C LYS A 46 2.92 -2.02 -11.30
N LEU A 47 3.24 -0.91 -11.97
CA LEU A 47 2.34 -0.12 -12.81
C LEU A 47 2.93 0.06 -14.21
N GLY A 48 2.08 -0.05 -15.24
CA GLY A 48 2.48 0.28 -16.61
C GLY A 48 2.69 1.78 -16.76
N ASN A 49 3.74 2.17 -17.47
CA ASN A 49 4.03 3.58 -17.74
C ASN A 49 3.13 4.13 -18.83
N ILE A 50 2.87 5.44 -18.75
CA ILE A 50 2.08 6.17 -19.73
C ILE A 50 3.01 6.69 -20.83
N PRO A 51 2.79 6.32 -22.11
CA PRO A 51 3.53 6.89 -23.23
C PRO A 51 3.38 8.42 -23.32
N ASN A 52 4.39 9.09 -23.86
CA ASN A 52 4.30 10.53 -24.13
C ASN A 52 3.13 10.83 -25.08
N GLY A 53 2.33 11.85 -24.76
CA GLY A 53 1.08 12.16 -25.46
C GLY A 53 -0.13 11.35 -24.97
N GLY A 54 0.06 10.43 -24.02
CA GLY A 54 -0.99 9.71 -23.34
C GLY A 54 -1.27 8.33 -23.94
N GLY A 55 -1.86 7.46 -23.12
CA GLY A 55 -2.32 6.15 -23.53
C GLY A 55 -3.76 6.16 -24.07
N HIS A 56 -4.37 4.97 -24.14
CA HIS A 56 -5.78 4.79 -24.54
C HIS A 56 -6.73 5.75 -23.79
N LYS A 57 -6.55 5.97 -22.49
CA LYS A 57 -7.42 6.88 -21.72
C LYS A 57 -7.42 8.33 -22.23
N VAL A 58 -6.33 8.81 -22.84
CA VAL A 58 -6.22 10.17 -23.39
C VAL A 58 -6.60 10.20 -24.86
N LEU A 59 -6.08 9.26 -25.65
CA LEU A 59 -6.15 9.29 -27.12
C LEU A 59 -7.28 8.46 -27.72
N GLY A 60 -8.04 7.72 -26.91
CA GLY A 60 -8.97 6.69 -27.38
C GLY A 60 -8.26 5.41 -27.85
N ARG A 61 -9.04 4.36 -28.11
CA ARG A 61 -8.50 3.00 -28.31
C ARG A 61 -7.59 2.87 -29.53
N ALA A 62 -7.97 3.49 -30.64
CA ALA A 62 -7.25 3.37 -31.91
C ALA A 62 -5.92 4.12 -31.89
N ALA A 63 -5.92 5.41 -31.54
CA ALA A 63 -4.70 6.22 -31.47
C ALA A 63 -3.82 5.83 -30.28
N GLY A 64 -4.40 5.48 -29.13
CA GLY A 64 -3.64 4.99 -27.97
C GLY A 64 -2.95 3.63 -28.21
N ARG A 65 -3.48 2.77 -29.08
CA ARG A 65 -2.81 1.53 -29.50
C ARG A 65 -1.62 1.80 -30.41
N LYS A 66 -1.71 2.82 -31.28
CA LYS A 66 -0.60 3.28 -32.13
C LYS A 66 0.50 3.96 -31.31
N ASN A 67 0.11 4.71 -30.28
CA ASN A 67 1.04 5.36 -29.34
C ASN A 67 1.58 4.41 -28.25
N ARG A 68 1.36 3.10 -28.40
CA ARG A 68 1.82 2.11 -27.41
C ARG A 68 3.31 1.87 -27.61
N THR A 69 4.13 2.79 -27.12
CA THR A 69 5.58 2.64 -27.05
C THR A 69 5.95 1.64 -25.94
N ASN A 70 7.17 1.09 -25.98
CA ASN A 70 7.72 0.27 -24.90
C ASN A 70 8.07 1.12 -23.67
N ALA A 71 7.08 1.85 -23.14
CA ALA A 71 7.24 2.81 -22.05
C ALA A 71 7.71 2.18 -20.73
N GLY A 72 7.69 0.84 -20.64
CA GLY A 72 8.16 0.08 -19.50
C GLY A 72 7.19 0.12 -18.32
N TYR A 73 7.73 -0.15 -17.13
CA TYR A 73 7.00 -0.21 -15.88
C TYR A 73 7.62 0.68 -14.83
N SER A 74 6.78 1.16 -13.92
CA SER A 74 7.16 1.78 -12.66
C SER A 74 6.85 0.81 -11.53
N TYR A 75 7.70 0.80 -10.51
CA TYR A 75 7.58 -0.08 -9.36
C TYR A 75 7.46 0.79 -8.11
N LEU A 76 6.27 0.77 -7.50
CA LEU A 76 6.01 1.53 -6.29
C LEU A 76 6.31 0.67 -5.08
N HIS A 77 7.43 0.96 -4.43
CA HIS A 77 7.79 0.32 -3.17
C HIS A 77 7.08 1.10 -2.06
N THR A 78 6.28 0.41 -1.26
CA THR A 78 5.42 1.04 -0.26
C THR A 78 5.55 0.35 1.09
N ALA A 79 5.66 1.14 2.15
CA ALA A 79 5.62 0.72 3.53
C ALA A 79 4.45 1.44 4.24
N VAL A 80 3.57 0.71 4.91
CA VAL A 80 2.39 1.26 5.61
C VAL A 80 2.33 0.72 7.02
N ASP A 81 2.27 1.61 8.01
CA ASP A 81 2.08 1.21 9.40
C ASP A 81 0.67 0.65 9.66
N ASP A 82 0.60 -0.45 10.41
CA ASP A 82 -0.65 -1.17 10.67
C ASP A 82 -1.59 -0.41 11.63
N HIS A 83 -1.10 0.50 12.47
CA HIS A 83 -1.96 1.22 13.40
C HIS A 83 -2.37 2.60 12.88
N SER A 84 -1.39 3.44 12.57
CA SER A 84 -1.58 4.83 12.14
C SER A 84 -2.06 4.96 10.69
N ARG A 85 -1.79 3.95 9.84
CA ARG A 85 -1.93 4.02 8.37
C ARG A 85 -0.95 4.97 7.69
N LEU A 86 0.04 5.49 8.42
CA LEU A 86 1.07 6.33 7.84
C LEU A 86 1.81 5.53 6.76
N ALA A 87 1.92 6.13 5.58
CA ALA A 87 2.50 5.48 4.42
C ALA A 87 3.76 6.21 3.96
N TYR A 88 4.80 5.42 3.67
CA TYR A 88 5.99 5.86 2.95
C TYR A 88 6.06 5.09 1.64
N SER A 89 6.23 5.80 0.51
CA SER A 89 6.19 5.17 -0.80
C SER A 89 7.10 5.89 -1.79
N GLU A 90 7.82 5.11 -2.60
CA GLU A 90 8.76 5.60 -3.62
C GLU A 90 8.52 4.92 -4.96
N ILE A 91 8.72 5.68 -6.05
CA ILE A 91 8.59 5.15 -7.41
C ILE A 91 9.98 4.83 -7.98
N HIS A 92 10.26 3.54 -8.19
CA HIS A 92 11.49 3.03 -8.76
C HIS A 92 11.30 2.44 -10.18
N THR A 93 12.41 2.09 -10.81
CA THR A 93 12.48 1.48 -12.15
C THR A 93 12.52 -0.05 -12.12
N ASP A 94 12.67 -0.66 -10.94
CA ASP A 94 12.71 -2.12 -10.77
C ASP A 94 12.22 -2.57 -9.38
N GLU A 95 12.13 -3.89 -9.21
CA GLU A 95 11.76 -4.60 -7.98
C GLU A 95 12.93 -5.44 -7.41
N LYS A 96 14.18 -5.04 -7.72
CA LYS A 96 15.37 -5.80 -7.32
C LYS A 96 15.59 -5.72 -5.81
N LYS A 97 16.33 -6.71 -5.29
CA LYS A 97 16.65 -6.84 -3.86
C LYS A 97 17.45 -5.65 -3.32
N GLU A 98 18.34 -5.08 -4.13
CA GLU A 98 19.15 -3.90 -3.80
C GLU A 98 18.25 -2.68 -3.60
N THR A 99 17.35 -2.43 -4.56
CA THR A 99 16.36 -1.35 -4.54
C THR A 99 15.41 -1.48 -3.36
N ALA A 100 14.85 -2.67 -3.14
CA ALA A 100 13.96 -2.94 -2.00
C ALA A 100 14.67 -2.69 -0.66
N THR A 101 15.92 -3.16 -0.50
CA THR A 101 16.70 -2.95 0.72
C THR A 101 17.00 -1.47 0.95
N ALA A 102 17.37 -0.73 -0.10
CA ALA A 102 17.63 0.70 -0.02
C ALA A 102 16.35 1.49 0.31
N PHE A 103 15.24 1.14 -0.32
CA PHE A 103 13.91 1.68 0.01
C PHE A 103 13.58 1.47 1.48
N TRP A 104 13.77 0.26 2.01
CA TRP A 104 13.48 -0.03 3.40
C TRP A 104 14.29 0.83 4.37
N LYS A 105 15.59 1.05 4.10
CA LYS A 105 16.42 1.91 4.94
C LYS A 105 15.87 3.33 5.03
N ARG A 106 15.43 3.90 3.90
CA ARG A 106 14.81 5.23 3.85
C ARG A 106 13.45 5.25 4.53
N ALA A 107 12.61 4.24 4.29
CA ALA A 107 11.31 4.10 4.95
C ALA A 107 11.46 4.00 6.48
N HIS A 108 12.43 3.22 6.95
CA HIS A 108 12.72 3.08 8.37
C HIS A 108 13.19 4.40 8.99
N ALA A 109 14.09 5.14 8.33
CA ALA A 109 14.50 6.47 8.77
C ALA A 109 13.31 7.42 8.87
N TYR A 110 12.45 7.45 7.85
CA TYR A 110 11.22 8.25 7.87
C TYR A 110 10.30 7.90 9.04
N PHE A 111 10.05 6.61 9.31
CA PHE A 111 9.23 6.21 10.45
C PHE A 111 9.86 6.65 11.78
N THR A 112 11.18 6.53 11.92
CA THR A 112 11.91 6.99 13.11
C THR A 112 11.78 8.50 13.29
N GLU A 113 11.93 9.30 12.23
CA GLU A 113 11.72 10.75 12.25
C GLU A 113 10.29 11.13 12.69
N CYS A 114 9.32 10.31 12.31
CA CYS A 114 7.92 10.45 12.73
C CYS A 114 7.65 10.04 14.18
N GLY A 115 8.67 9.57 14.91
CA GLY A 115 8.55 9.05 16.28
C GLY A 115 7.99 7.63 16.36
N ILE A 116 8.10 6.84 15.28
CA ILE A 116 7.62 5.46 15.21
C ILE A 116 8.80 4.49 15.25
N THR A 117 8.91 3.73 16.34
CA THR A 117 9.85 2.61 16.45
C THR A 117 9.25 1.35 15.83
N VAL A 118 9.81 0.91 14.70
CA VAL A 118 9.31 -0.29 14.02
C VAL A 118 9.85 -1.56 14.69
N GLU A 119 8.96 -2.49 15.01
CA GLU A 119 9.32 -3.78 15.63
C GLU A 119 9.29 -4.94 14.65
N ARG A 120 8.35 -4.90 13.71
CA ARG A 120 8.09 -6.00 12.78
C ARG A 120 7.74 -5.47 11.42
N VAL A 121 8.22 -6.16 10.41
CA VAL A 121 7.89 -5.88 9.02
C VAL A 121 7.23 -7.11 8.41
N LEU A 122 6.05 -6.94 7.82
CA LEU A 122 5.35 -7.97 7.06
C LEU A 122 5.50 -7.70 5.57
N THR A 123 6.10 -8.64 4.86
CA THR A 123 6.17 -8.63 3.39
C THR A 123 5.37 -9.80 2.82
N ASP A 124 5.13 -9.74 1.52
CA ASP A 124 4.79 -10.94 0.76
C ASP A 124 6.00 -11.90 0.63
N ASN A 125 5.87 -12.89 -0.25
CA ASN A 125 6.91 -13.88 -0.50
C ASN A 125 7.86 -13.53 -1.66
N GLY A 126 7.86 -12.28 -2.12
CA GLY A 126 8.73 -11.79 -3.20
C GLY A 126 10.20 -12.13 -2.97
N SER A 127 10.91 -12.43 -4.06
CA SER A 127 12.32 -12.86 -4.01
C SER A 127 13.24 -11.80 -3.42
N CYS A 128 12.94 -10.51 -3.64
CA CYS A 128 13.68 -9.39 -3.07
C CYS A 128 13.69 -9.42 -1.53
N TYR A 129 12.54 -9.68 -0.91
CA TYR A 129 12.37 -9.77 0.54
C TYR A 129 12.95 -11.05 1.16
N ARG A 130 13.32 -12.04 0.35
CA ARG A 130 14.02 -13.26 0.79
C ARG A 130 15.54 -13.12 0.75
N SER A 131 16.05 -12.00 0.24
CA SER A 131 17.49 -11.78 0.11
C SER A 131 18.17 -11.64 1.47
N ARG A 132 19.47 -11.98 1.52
CA ARG A 132 20.30 -11.77 2.72
C ARG A 132 20.39 -10.29 3.08
N GLY A 133 20.60 -9.42 2.08
CA GLY A 133 20.67 -7.98 2.30
C GLY A 133 19.43 -7.39 2.97
N TRP A 134 18.23 -7.83 2.56
CA TRP A 134 16.98 -7.44 3.22
C TRP A 134 16.92 -7.90 4.68
N ARG A 135 17.19 -9.19 4.91
CA ARG A 135 17.22 -9.78 6.26
C ARG A 135 18.22 -9.07 7.16
N ASP A 136 19.42 -8.80 6.67
CA ASP A 136 20.50 -8.20 7.43
C ASP A 136 20.18 -6.73 7.75
N ALA A 137 19.53 -6.00 6.83
CA ALA A 137 19.04 -4.64 7.08
C ALA A 137 17.97 -4.58 8.18
N LEU A 138 17.05 -5.56 8.23
CA LEU A 138 16.07 -5.66 9.32
C LEU A 138 16.72 -6.06 10.64
N ALA A 139 17.62 -7.05 10.61
CA ALA A 139 18.30 -7.54 11.80
C ALA A 139 19.18 -6.45 12.46
N ALA A 140 19.88 -5.64 11.65
CA ALA A 140 20.68 -4.52 12.15
C ALA A 140 19.85 -3.46 12.91
N ALA A 141 18.56 -3.35 12.61
CA ALA A 141 17.62 -2.46 13.29
C ALA A 141 16.83 -3.16 14.42
N GLY A 142 17.11 -4.44 14.71
CA GLY A 142 16.36 -5.22 15.70
C GLY A 142 14.94 -5.60 15.25
N ILE A 143 14.65 -5.54 13.95
CA ILE A 143 13.30 -5.69 13.40
C ILE A 143 13.02 -7.14 13.01
N THR A 144 11.90 -7.68 13.50
CA THR A 144 11.48 -9.04 13.15
C THR A 144 10.81 -9.07 11.77
N HIS A 145 11.37 -9.85 10.84
CA HIS A 145 10.73 -10.11 9.55
C HIS A 145 9.59 -11.14 9.67
N LYS A 146 8.41 -10.76 9.22
CA LYS A 146 7.24 -11.63 9.02
C LYS A 146 6.95 -11.73 7.53
N ARG A 147 6.46 -12.89 7.10
CA ARG A 147 6.03 -13.12 5.71
C ARG A 147 4.59 -13.59 5.70
N THR A 148 3.84 -13.19 4.67
CA THR A 148 2.50 -13.73 4.42
C THR A 148 2.57 -15.26 4.35
N ARG A 149 1.65 -15.94 5.04
CA ARG A 149 1.57 -17.40 4.93
C ARG A 149 1.04 -17.78 3.53
N PRO A 150 1.54 -18.86 2.92
CA PRO A 150 0.94 -19.41 1.71
C PRO A 150 -0.58 -19.58 1.89
N TYR A 151 -1.35 -19.27 0.84
CA TYR A 151 -2.81 -19.36 0.82
C TYR A 151 -3.56 -18.49 1.84
N ARG A 152 -2.90 -17.47 2.43
CA ARG A 152 -3.52 -16.43 3.27
C ARG A 152 -3.07 -15.03 2.88
N PRO A 153 -3.40 -14.56 1.65
CA PRO A 153 -2.99 -13.25 1.17
C PRO A 153 -3.52 -12.09 2.03
N GLN A 154 -4.63 -12.30 2.74
CA GLN A 154 -5.30 -11.32 3.59
C GLN A 154 -4.42 -10.65 4.65
N THR A 155 -3.28 -11.25 5.02
CA THR A 155 -2.40 -10.68 6.05
C THR A 155 -1.73 -9.40 5.58
N ASN A 156 -1.53 -9.16 4.27
CA ASN A 156 -0.96 -7.90 3.79
C ASN A 156 -2.02 -6.81 3.48
N GLY A 157 -3.23 -6.96 4.04
CA GLY A 157 -4.40 -6.18 3.62
C GLY A 157 -4.32 -4.66 3.83
N LYS A 158 -3.38 -4.14 4.63
CA LYS A 158 -3.24 -2.69 4.85
C LYS A 158 -2.55 -2.00 3.68
N VAL A 159 -1.40 -2.52 3.24
CA VAL A 159 -0.72 -2.01 2.04
C VAL A 159 -1.54 -2.32 0.78
N GLU A 160 -2.25 -3.44 0.71
CA GLU A 160 -3.19 -3.70 -0.40
C GLU A 160 -4.34 -2.66 -0.45
N ARG A 161 -4.83 -2.21 0.71
CA ARG A 161 -5.85 -1.15 0.78
C ARG A 161 -5.26 0.20 0.38
N PHE A 162 -4.04 0.51 0.83
CA PHE A 162 -3.31 1.69 0.37
C PHE A 162 -3.15 1.66 -1.16
N ASN A 163 -2.67 0.55 -1.73
CA ASN A 163 -2.45 0.39 -3.16
C ASN A 163 -3.74 0.59 -3.96
N ARG A 164 -4.90 0.15 -3.45
CA ARG A 164 -6.19 0.42 -4.08
C ARG A 164 -6.54 1.91 -4.08
N THR A 165 -6.37 2.56 -2.94
CA THR A 165 -6.59 4.01 -2.78
C THR A 165 -5.68 4.79 -3.72
N LEU A 166 -4.40 4.42 -3.77
CA LEU A 166 -3.39 4.98 -4.69
C LEU A 166 -3.79 4.82 -6.15
N LEU A 167 -4.33 3.66 -6.53
CA LEU A 167 -4.78 3.43 -7.90
C LEU A 167 -5.97 4.33 -8.26
N ASP A 168 -6.96 4.41 -7.37
CA ASP A 168 -8.21 5.11 -7.62
C ASP A 168 -8.02 6.64 -7.56
N GLU A 169 -7.25 7.14 -6.58
CA GLU A 169 -7.13 8.56 -6.26
C GLU A 169 -5.88 9.23 -6.87
N TRP A 170 -4.90 8.46 -7.34
CA TRP A 170 -3.73 9.00 -8.04
C TRP A 170 -3.53 8.39 -9.42
N ALA A 171 -3.25 7.08 -9.51
CA ALA A 171 -2.76 6.49 -10.76
C ALA A 171 -3.78 6.56 -11.90
N TYR A 172 -5.07 6.52 -11.57
CA TYR A 172 -6.18 6.53 -12.50
C TYR A 172 -7.22 7.63 -12.24
N ALA A 173 -6.94 8.56 -11.33
CA ALA A 173 -7.86 9.64 -10.97
C ALA A 173 -8.19 10.57 -12.14
N ARG A 174 -7.23 10.75 -13.06
CA ARG A 174 -7.41 11.56 -14.27
C ARG A 174 -6.57 11.00 -15.44
N PRO A 175 -6.88 11.36 -16.69
CA PRO A 175 -6.08 10.95 -17.83
C PRO A 175 -4.79 11.79 -17.91
N TYR A 176 -3.66 11.25 -17.43
CA TYR A 176 -2.34 11.87 -17.60
C TYR A 176 -1.82 11.70 -19.03
N ARG A 177 -1.10 12.71 -19.52
CA ARG A 177 -0.49 12.79 -20.86
C ARG A 177 0.91 12.19 -20.93
N SER A 178 1.56 11.92 -19.81
CA SER A 178 2.85 11.22 -19.75
C SER A 178 3.08 10.58 -18.39
N GLU A 179 4.06 9.68 -18.32
CA GLU A 179 4.50 9.13 -17.04
C GLU A 179 5.12 10.19 -16.13
N THR A 180 5.83 11.15 -16.70
CA THR A 180 6.43 12.27 -15.96
C THR A 180 5.35 13.07 -15.23
N GLU A 181 4.27 13.45 -15.93
CA GLU A 181 3.16 14.19 -15.32
C GLU A 181 2.52 13.40 -14.16
N ARG A 182 2.36 12.09 -14.33
CA ARG A 182 1.83 11.23 -13.27
C ARG A 182 2.76 11.17 -12.06
N ARG A 183 4.08 11.06 -12.28
CA ARG A 183 5.10 11.03 -11.22
C ARG A 183 5.20 12.35 -10.47
N GLU A 184 5.11 13.48 -11.14
CA GLU A 184 5.12 14.82 -10.53
C GLU A 184 3.92 15.04 -9.60
N ALA A 185 2.76 14.45 -9.91
CA ALA A 185 1.58 14.52 -9.05
C ALA A 185 1.67 13.64 -7.79
N PHE A 186 2.60 12.68 -7.75
CA PHE A 186 2.64 11.67 -6.69
C PHE A 186 2.98 12.22 -5.29
N PRO A 187 4.00 13.07 -5.11
CA PRO A 187 4.35 13.59 -3.78
C PRO A 187 3.20 14.37 -3.13
N GLN A 188 2.50 15.21 -3.90
CA GLN A 188 1.36 15.98 -3.40
C GLN A 188 0.21 15.05 -2.98
N TRP A 189 -0.06 14.01 -3.76
CA TRP A 189 -1.08 13.03 -3.40
C TRP A 189 -0.70 12.25 -2.13
N LEU A 190 0.55 11.80 -2.01
CA LEU A 190 1.00 11.05 -0.82
C LEU A 190 0.96 11.94 0.43
N HIS A 191 1.35 13.21 0.33
CA HIS A 191 1.18 14.18 1.40
C HIS A 191 -0.30 14.33 1.79
N SER A 192 -1.19 14.49 0.80
CA SER A 192 -2.63 14.59 1.05
C SER A 192 -3.19 13.34 1.71
N TYR A 193 -2.75 12.15 1.30
CA TYR A 193 -3.10 10.89 1.93
C TYR A 193 -2.69 10.86 3.41
N ASN A 194 -1.45 11.25 3.74
CA ASN A 194 -0.94 11.18 5.11
C ASN A 194 -1.49 12.27 6.04
N HIS A 195 -1.76 13.47 5.53
CA HIS A 195 -2.07 14.65 6.36
C HIS A 195 -3.51 15.13 6.31
N HIS A 196 -4.23 14.90 5.21
CA HIS A 196 -5.51 15.57 4.95
C HIS A 196 -6.67 14.60 4.68
N ARG A 197 -6.36 13.41 4.15
CA ARG A 197 -7.37 12.43 3.72
C ARG A 197 -7.99 11.75 4.93
N GLY A 198 -9.32 11.84 5.08
CA GLY A 198 -10.03 11.09 6.13
C GLY A 198 -10.08 9.58 5.86
N HIS A 199 -9.79 8.77 6.87
CA HIS A 199 -9.88 7.30 6.79
C HIS A 199 -11.02 6.76 7.64
N THR A 200 -11.90 5.95 7.06
CA THR A 200 -13.00 5.29 7.80
C THR A 200 -12.48 4.39 8.92
N ALA A 201 -11.34 3.73 8.72
CA ALA A 201 -10.66 2.95 9.76
C ALA A 201 -10.13 3.81 10.92
N LEU A 202 -9.94 5.11 10.68
CA LEU A 202 -9.44 6.08 11.67
C LEU A 202 -10.53 7.06 12.12
N LYS A 203 -11.80 6.64 12.06
CA LYS A 203 -12.96 7.48 12.43
C LYS A 203 -13.00 8.82 11.68
N GLY A 204 -12.55 8.83 10.43
CA GLY A 204 -12.53 10.02 9.56
C GLY A 204 -11.27 10.88 9.68
N GLN A 205 -10.33 10.53 10.57
CA GLN A 205 -9.10 11.29 10.74
C GLN A 205 -8.00 10.85 9.74
N PRO A 206 -7.03 11.73 9.42
CA PRO A 206 -5.87 11.39 8.61
C PRO A 206 -4.85 10.55 9.38
N PRO A 207 -3.95 9.82 8.70
CA PRO A 207 -2.89 9.04 9.35
C PRO A 207 -2.04 9.88 10.33
N ALA A 208 -1.76 11.12 9.97
CA ALA A 208 -1.04 12.10 10.80
C ALA A 208 -1.59 12.24 12.22
N SER A 209 -2.91 12.10 12.41
CA SER A 209 -3.55 12.23 13.72
C SER A 209 -3.13 11.16 14.74
N ARG A 210 -2.50 10.06 14.29
CA ARG A 210 -2.07 8.93 15.13
C ARG A 210 -0.57 8.82 15.26
N VAL A 211 0.16 9.85 14.84
CA VAL A 211 1.62 9.86 14.81
C VAL A 211 2.11 10.99 15.71
N PRO A 212 2.96 10.71 16.71
CA PRO A 212 3.30 11.68 17.74
C PRO A 212 4.17 12.83 17.23
N ASN A 213 5.01 12.64 16.20
CA ASN A 213 5.95 13.66 15.73
C ASN A 213 6.01 13.83 14.20
N LEU A 214 4.90 13.62 13.50
CA LEU A 214 4.92 13.66 12.02
C LEU A 214 5.31 15.03 11.45
N THR A 215 5.12 16.11 12.22
CA THR A 215 5.47 17.48 11.83
C THR A 215 6.89 17.88 12.24
N GLY A 216 7.67 17.00 12.89
CA GLY A 216 9.04 17.31 13.36
C GLY A 216 9.09 18.38 14.46
N GLN A 217 8.06 18.48 15.29
CA GLN A 217 7.93 19.50 16.33
C GLN A 217 8.57 19.10 17.68
N TYR A 218 8.90 17.83 17.86
CA TYR A 218 9.54 17.30 19.07
C TYR A 218 10.97 16.87 18.73
N SER A 219 11.95 17.59 19.30
CA SER A 219 13.40 17.34 19.21
C SER A 219 13.96 17.05 20.60
#